data_AF-A0A8J2W1A6-F1
#
_entry.id   AF-A0A8J2W1A6-F1
#
_cell.length_a   1.000
_cell.length_b   1.000
_cell.length_c   1.000
_cell.angle_alpha   90.00
_cell.angle_beta   90.00
_cell.angle_gamma   90.00
#
_symmetry.space_group_name_H-M   'P 1'
#
loop_
_entity.id
_entity.type
_entity.pdbx_description
1 polymer ?
#
loop_
_entity_poly.entity_id
_entity_poly.type
_entity_poly.pdbx_seq_one_letter_code
_entity_poly.pdbx_strand_id
1 'polypeptide(L)'
;MDRCVVFFFLVFSVVLCEECVIFDFESDIEDSFNHNEDDCPNLKMWNMGNYGDIELDSPNPKSTQYIYPDVMPTCAVSRHIPMEESGILELNFYFDPKSLGDHLSVTVKAIDSINTTVGTLFTIASQNPQIGWRSERIRVTGTGKYLGFVSNK
;
A
#
# COMPACT_ATOMS: atom_id res chain seq x y z
N MET A 1 -6.58 -55.80 20.11
CA MET A 1 -7.57 -55.18 19.19
C MET A 1 -6.98 -53.84 18.85
N ASP A 2 -6.08 -53.83 17.88
CA ASP A 2 -5.21 -52.68 17.66
C ASP A 2 -5.88 -51.79 16.62
N ARG A 3 -6.34 -50.63 17.08
CA ARG A 3 -6.96 -49.60 16.24
C ARG A 3 -5.85 -48.90 15.46
N CYS A 4 -5.82 -49.09 14.14
CA CYS A 4 -5.03 -48.24 13.26
C CYS A 4 -5.78 -46.93 12.99
N VAL A 5 -5.16 -45.82 13.38
CA VAL A 5 -5.61 -44.45 13.13
C VAL A 5 -5.09 -44.04 11.76
N VAL A 6 -5.98 -43.64 10.85
CA VAL A 6 -5.61 -43.11 9.53
C VAL A 6 -5.48 -41.59 9.66
N PHE A 7 -4.26 -41.07 9.52
CA PHE A 7 -4.02 -39.63 9.39
C PHE A 7 -4.12 -39.23 7.91
N PHE A 8 -5.18 -38.51 7.55
CA PHE A 8 -5.29 -37.84 6.25
C PHE A 8 -4.61 -36.47 6.35
N PHE A 9 -3.40 -36.35 5.80
CA PHE A 9 -2.77 -35.04 5.56
C PHE A 9 -3.15 -34.57 4.16
N LEU A 10 -4.21 -33.76 4.07
CA LEU A 10 -4.49 -32.99 2.86
C LEU A 10 -3.54 -31.79 2.85
N VAL A 11 -2.38 -31.97 2.21
CA VAL A 11 -1.48 -30.85 1.92
C VAL A 11 -2.05 -30.11 0.72
N PHE A 12 -2.82 -29.05 0.98
CA PHE A 12 -3.08 -28.04 -0.04
C PHE A 12 -1.85 -27.14 -0.13
N SER A 13 -0.93 -27.47 -1.04
CA SER A 13 0.02 -26.49 -1.54
C SER A 13 -0.74 -25.58 -2.50
N VAL A 14 -1.49 -24.61 -1.98
CA VAL A 14 -1.89 -23.46 -2.78
C VAL A 14 -0.61 -22.65 -2.93
N VAL A 15 0.09 -22.83 -4.04
CA VAL A 15 1.11 -21.89 -4.48
C VAL A 15 0.36 -20.60 -4.81
N LEU A 16 0.15 -19.76 -3.80
CA LEU A 16 -0.35 -18.38 -3.91
C LEU A 16 0.77 -17.48 -4.45
N CYS A 17 1.33 -17.83 -5.60
CA CYS A 17 2.26 -16.96 -6.34
C CYS A 17 1.70 -16.71 -7.74
N GLU A 18 0.56 -16.02 -7.81
CA GLU A 18 0.40 -15.01 -8.84
C GLU A 18 1.06 -13.74 -8.28
N GLU A 19 2.34 -13.56 -8.65
CA GLU A 19 3.21 -12.38 -8.50
C GLU A 19 2.66 -11.19 -7.69
N CYS A 20 2.61 -11.31 -6.35
CA CYS A 20 2.34 -10.15 -5.50
C CYS A 20 3.55 -9.21 -5.51
N VAL A 21 3.35 -7.96 -5.94
CA VAL A 21 4.36 -6.91 -5.83
C VAL A 21 4.27 -6.31 -4.44
N ILE A 22 5.35 -6.44 -3.67
CA ILE A 22 5.46 -5.96 -2.30
C ILE A 22 6.34 -4.72 -2.28
N PHE A 23 5.90 -3.69 -1.58
CA PHE A 23 6.70 -2.54 -1.21
C PHE A 23 6.86 -2.56 0.31
N ASP A 24 8.00 -3.05 0.77
CA ASP A 24 8.34 -3.14 2.19
C ASP A 24 9.23 -1.99 2.68
N PHE A 25 9.69 -1.14 1.75
CA PHE A 25 10.56 0.01 1.99
C PHE A 25 11.95 -0.34 2.51
N GLU A 26 12.41 -1.59 2.37
CA GLU A 26 13.73 -2.00 2.86
C GLU A 26 14.82 -1.91 1.79
N SER A 27 14.45 -1.91 0.50
CA SER A 27 15.38 -1.75 -0.62
C SER A 27 14.75 -1.04 -1.82
N ASP A 28 15.60 -0.44 -2.67
CA ASP A 28 15.23 0.11 -3.99
C ASP A 28 14.08 1.11 -3.97
N ILE A 29 14.02 1.98 -2.95
CA ILE A 29 12.91 2.93 -2.78
C ILE A 29 12.92 4.05 -3.82
N GLU A 30 14.09 4.55 -4.19
CA GLU A 30 14.23 5.53 -5.27
C GLU A 30 13.74 4.97 -6.62
N ASP A 31 13.85 3.64 -6.78
CA ASP A 31 13.33 2.92 -7.95
C ASP A 31 11.86 2.48 -7.78
N SER A 32 11.37 2.43 -6.54
CA SER A 32 10.02 1.95 -6.20
C SER A 32 9.01 3.07 -6.07
N PHE A 33 9.42 4.27 -5.66
CA PHE A 33 8.57 5.44 -5.57
C PHE A 33 9.30 6.70 -6.03
N ASN A 34 8.57 7.55 -6.73
CA ASN A 34 9.05 8.85 -7.17
C ASN A 34 7.97 9.93 -7.02
N HIS A 35 8.39 11.16 -7.30
CA HIS A 35 7.49 12.23 -7.66
C HIS A 35 7.26 12.12 -9.18
N ASN A 36 6.02 11.85 -9.59
CA ASN A 36 5.60 11.97 -10.99
C ASN A 36 4.85 13.30 -11.13
N GLU A 37 5.36 14.22 -11.96
CA GLU A 37 4.75 15.56 -12.13
C GLU A 37 3.30 15.51 -12.63
N ASP A 38 2.92 14.49 -13.41
CA ASP A 38 1.56 14.36 -13.95
C ASP A 38 0.53 14.03 -12.85
N ASP A 39 0.92 13.22 -11.87
CA ASP A 39 0.04 12.77 -10.78
C ASP A 39 0.22 13.56 -9.48
N CYS A 40 1.41 14.11 -9.27
CA CYS A 40 1.83 14.88 -8.11
C CYS A 40 2.37 16.26 -8.50
N PRO A 41 1.60 17.09 -9.24
CA PRO A 41 2.12 18.36 -9.73
C PRO A 41 2.47 19.29 -8.57
N ASN A 42 3.73 19.74 -8.53
CA ASN A 42 4.28 20.65 -7.51
C ASN A 42 4.26 20.10 -6.06
N LEU A 43 4.10 18.79 -5.87
CA LEU A 43 4.15 18.15 -4.56
C LEU A 43 5.50 17.47 -4.38
N LYS A 44 6.11 17.64 -3.21
CA LYS A 44 7.35 16.93 -2.87
C LYS A 44 7.06 15.46 -2.60
N MET A 45 8.05 14.62 -2.84
CA MET A 45 8.04 13.22 -2.45
C MET A 45 7.88 13.05 -0.93
N TRP A 46 7.25 11.96 -0.50
CA TRP A 46 7.21 11.60 0.91
C TRP A 46 8.61 11.32 1.46
N ASN A 47 8.79 11.56 2.75
CA ASN A 47 10.04 11.33 3.44
C ASN A 47 10.20 9.86 3.83
N MET A 48 11.43 9.48 4.14
CA MET A 48 11.78 8.16 4.61
C MET A 48 12.20 8.21 6.08
N GLY A 49 11.72 7.25 6.87
CA GLY A 49 12.04 7.11 8.28
C GLY A 49 12.42 5.68 8.67
N ASN A 50 12.92 5.52 9.89
CA ASN A 50 13.24 4.23 10.49
C ASN A 50 12.41 4.03 11.76
N TYR A 51 11.83 2.85 11.95
CA TYR A 51 11.05 2.54 13.15
C TYR A 51 11.88 2.63 14.44
N GLY A 52 13.20 2.43 14.36
CA GLY A 52 14.11 2.60 15.50
C GLY A 52 14.27 4.05 15.98
N ASP A 53 13.87 5.03 15.16
CA ASP A 53 13.94 6.46 15.50
C ASP A 53 12.66 6.99 16.16
N ILE A 54 11.59 6.17 16.23
CA ILE A 54 10.29 6.55 16.77
C ILE A 54 9.78 5.50 17.78
N GLU A 55 8.89 5.92 18.67
CA GLU A 55 8.24 5.02 19.64
C GLU A 55 7.01 4.31 19.02
N LEU A 56 7.19 3.69 17.85
CA LEU A 56 6.13 2.96 17.16
C LEU A 56 6.62 1.58 16.73
N ASP A 57 5.91 0.54 17.17
CA ASP A 57 6.16 -0.82 16.73
C ASP A 57 5.90 -0.94 15.22
N SER A 58 6.85 -1.57 14.53
CA SER A 58 6.73 -1.89 13.11
C SER A 58 5.57 -2.87 12.85
N PRO A 59 4.84 -2.73 11.73
CA PRO A 59 3.74 -3.64 11.40
C PRO A 59 4.24 -5.05 11.08
N ASN A 60 5.53 -5.22 10.81
CA ASN A 60 6.17 -6.51 10.58
C ASN A 60 7.56 -6.54 11.24
N PRO A 61 7.95 -7.62 11.95
CA PRO A 61 9.29 -7.73 12.57
C PRO A 61 10.47 -7.56 11.61
N LYS A 62 10.26 -7.73 10.31
CA LYS A 62 11.29 -7.53 9.27
C LYS A 62 11.32 -6.12 8.68
N SER A 63 10.27 -5.32 8.89
CA SER A 63 10.23 -3.95 8.39
C SER A 63 10.92 -3.03 9.38
N THR A 64 12.01 -2.40 8.95
CA THR A 64 12.78 -1.42 9.71
C THR A 64 12.52 0.00 9.24
N GLN A 65 12.01 0.17 8.02
CA GLN A 65 11.82 1.46 7.38
C GLN A 65 10.36 1.73 7.02
N TYR A 66 10.02 3.01 6.84
CA TYR A 66 8.70 3.45 6.42
C TYR A 66 8.79 4.76 5.63
N ILE A 67 7.71 5.11 4.92
CA ILE A 67 7.54 6.41 4.29
C ILE A 67 6.46 7.22 5.00
N TYR A 68 6.59 8.54 5.03
CA TYR A 68 5.65 9.44 5.69
C TYR A 68 5.56 10.81 5.01
N PRO A 69 4.38 11.47 5.04
CA PRO A 69 4.24 12.81 4.46
C PRO A 69 4.94 13.87 5.30
N ASP A 70 5.27 15.01 4.68
CA ASP A 70 5.71 16.21 5.40
C ASP A 70 4.50 16.98 6.00
N VAL A 71 4.77 18.02 6.78
CA VAL A 71 3.77 18.96 7.32
C VAL A 71 3.05 19.71 6.19
N MET A 72 3.72 19.91 5.07
CA MET A 72 3.13 20.44 3.84
C MET A 72 2.60 19.29 2.97
N PRO A 73 1.61 19.55 2.08
CA PRO A 73 1.13 18.52 1.16
C PRO A 73 2.28 17.90 0.36
N THR A 74 2.36 16.57 0.41
CA THR A 74 3.39 15.75 -0.26
C THR A 74 2.72 14.59 -0.97
N CYS A 75 3.44 13.94 -1.88
CA CYS A 75 2.87 12.92 -2.74
C CYS A 75 3.91 11.85 -3.09
N ALA A 76 3.51 10.58 -3.06
CA ALA A 76 4.37 9.46 -3.42
C ALA A 76 3.70 8.61 -4.50
N VAL A 77 4.38 8.41 -5.64
CA VAL A 77 3.90 7.58 -6.76
C VAL A 77 4.77 6.36 -6.87
N SER A 78 4.17 5.17 -6.88
CA SER A 78 4.92 3.94 -7.08
C SER A 78 5.47 3.86 -8.51
N ARG A 79 6.46 2.97 -8.71
CA ARG A 79 6.77 2.45 -10.05
C ARG A 79 5.55 1.79 -10.69
N HIS A 80 5.67 1.46 -11.97
CA HIS A 80 4.65 0.71 -12.66
C HIS A 80 4.58 -0.73 -12.14
N ILE A 81 3.36 -1.22 -11.92
CA ILE A 81 3.04 -2.51 -11.34
C ILE A 81 2.10 -3.24 -12.32
N PRO A 82 2.35 -4.51 -12.63
CA PRO A 82 1.34 -5.34 -13.29
C PRO A 82 0.12 -5.52 -12.39
N MET A 83 -1.05 -5.20 -12.91
CA MET A 83 -2.34 -5.32 -12.24
C MET A 83 -3.28 -6.19 -13.06
N GLU A 84 -4.25 -6.78 -12.38
CA GLU A 84 -5.30 -7.59 -12.99
C GLU A 84 -6.66 -7.18 -12.42
N GLU A 85 -7.69 -7.30 -13.25
CA GLU A 85 -9.08 -7.14 -12.86
C GLU A 85 -9.40 -7.97 -11.60
N SER A 86 -10.04 -7.33 -10.61
CA SER A 86 -10.34 -7.92 -9.30
C SER A 86 -9.14 -8.21 -8.40
N GLY A 87 -7.93 -7.80 -8.78
CA GLY A 87 -6.76 -7.76 -7.91
C GLY A 87 -7.00 -6.90 -6.66
N ILE A 88 -6.15 -7.07 -5.64
CA ILE A 88 -6.30 -6.38 -4.35
C ILE A 88 -5.00 -5.65 -4.04
N LEU A 89 -5.10 -4.34 -3.81
CA LEU A 89 -4.06 -3.58 -3.11
C LEU A 89 -4.33 -3.66 -1.61
N GLU A 90 -3.35 -4.17 -0.86
CA GLU A 90 -3.36 -4.18 0.59
C GLU A 90 -2.41 -3.10 1.11
N LEU A 91 -2.92 -2.22 1.97
CA LEU A 91 -2.17 -1.11 2.53
C LEU A 91 -2.18 -1.22 4.05
N ASN A 92 -0.99 -1.16 4.65
CA ASN A 92 -0.83 -0.98 6.09
C ASN A 92 -0.30 0.43 6.36
N PHE A 93 -0.99 1.20 7.18
CA PHE A 93 -0.57 2.54 7.55
C PHE A 93 -0.93 2.85 9.00
N TYR A 94 -0.11 3.69 9.62
CA TYR A 94 -0.40 4.28 10.91
C TYR A 94 -0.95 5.69 10.70
N PHE A 95 -2.09 6.00 11.30
CA PHE A 95 -2.73 7.30 11.17
C PHE A 95 -2.81 7.97 12.54
N ASP A 96 -2.15 9.13 12.69
CA ASP A 96 -2.14 9.95 13.90
C ASP A 96 -2.31 11.42 13.52
N PRO A 97 -3.55 11.84 13.22
CA PRO A 97 -3.82 13.19 12.73
C PRO A 97 -3.59 14.24 13.83
N LYS A 98 -2.93 15.34 13.45
CA LYS A 98 -2.70 16.53 14.30
C LYS A 98 -3.74 17.62 14.06
N SER A 99 -4.49 17.55 12.97
CA SER A 99 -5.59 18.45 12.60
C SER A 99 -6.79 17.69 12.04
N LEU A 100 -7.99 18.27 12.15
CA LEU A 100 -9.22 17.73 11.56
C LEU A 100 -9.18 17.68 10.02
N GLY A 101 -8.29 18.47 9.40
CA GLY A 101 -8.08 18.49 7.95
C GLY A 101 -7.07 17.45 7.45
N ASP A 102 -6.37 16.77 8.36
CA ASP A 102 -5.39 15.75 7.98
C ASP A 102 -6.12 14.58 7.34
N HIS A 103 -5.60 14.17 6.18
CA HIS A 103 -6.19 13.09 5.40
C HIS A 103 -5.08 12.28 4.73
N LEU A 104 -5.45 11.07 4.35
CA LEU A 104 -4.68 10.21 3.46
C LEU A 104 -5.58 9.83 2.29
N SER A 105 -5.10 10.09 1.09
CA SER A 105 -5.73 9.70 -0.16
C SER A 105 -4.81 8.75 -0.92
N VAL A 106 -5.30 7.54 -1.18
CA VAL A 106 -4.60 6.54 -1.98
C VAL A 106 -5.42 6.27 -3.23
N THR A 107 -4.79 6.45 -4.39
CA THR A 107 -5.40 6.21 -5.69
C THR A 107 -4.60 5.18 -6.46
N VAL A 108 -5.28 4.20 -7.01
CA VAL A 108 -4.74 3.18 -7.91
C VAL A 108 -5.15 3.57 -9.31
N LYS A 109 -4.18 3.72 -10.22
CA LYS A 109 -4.43 4.16 -11.59
C LYS A 109 -3.94 3.14 -12.60
N ALA A 110 -4.73 2.89 -13.63
CA ALA A 110 -4.31 2.14 -14.81
C ALA A 110 -3.59 3.10 -15.77
N ILE A 111 -2.51 2.66 -16.38
CA ILE A 111 -1.78 3.44 -17.38
C ILE A 111 -2.50 3.28 -18.72
N ASP A 112 -3.20 4.34 -19.09
CA ASP A 112 -3.91 4.49 -20.36
C ASP A 112 -3.75 5.95 -20.86
N SER A 113 -4.60 6.42 -21.77
CA SER A 113 -4.49 7.79 -22.29
C SER A 113 -4.80 8.90 -21.26
N ILE A 114 -5.44 8.57 -20.14
CA ILE A 114 -5.90 9.55 -19.13
C ILE A 114 -5.54 9.14 -17.69
N ASN A 115 -4.76 8.06 -17.51
CA ASN A 115 -4.47 7.43 -16.23
C ASN A 115 -5.73 7.14 -15.39
N THR A 116 -6.65 6.33 -15.92
CA THR A 116 -7.94 6.02 -15.28
C THR A 116 -7.77 5.51 -13.85
N THR A 117 -8.48 6.13 -12.90
CA THR A 117 -8.55 5.64 -11.52
C THR A 117 -9.34 4.34 -11.45
N VAL A 118 -8.69 3.29 -10.99
CA VAL A 118 -9.22 1.93 -10.85
C VAL A 118 -9.41 1.48 -9.41
N GLY A 119 -9.02 2.30 -8.43
CA GLY A 119 -9.27 2.08 -7.02
C GLY A 119 -8.95 3.32 -6.20
N THR A 120 -9.67 3.53 -5.10
CA THR A 120 -9.47 4.68 -4.21
C THR A 120 -9.71 4.29 -2.77
N LEU A 121 -8.88 4.83 -1.89
CA LEU A 121 -9.11 4.93 -0.45
C LEU A 121 -8.95 6.39 -0.06
N PHE A 122 -9.88 6.89 0.74
CA PHE A 122 -9.80 8.23 1.30
C PHE A 122 -10.17 8.17 2.78
N THR A 123 -9.28 8.66 3.63
CA THR A 123 -9.53 8.79 5.08
C THR A 123 -9.19 10.20 5.53
N ILE A 124 -10.06 10.80 6.33
CA ILE A 124 -9.87 12.15 6.87
C ILE A 124 -10.14 12.15 8.37
N ALA A 125 -9.33 12.88 9.12
CA ALA A 125 -9.37 12.94 10.57
C ALA A 125 -10.75 13.35 11.12
N SER A 126 -11.42 14.30 10.48
CA SER A 126 -12.77 14.74 10.88
C SER A 126 -13.84 13.65 10.80
N GLN A 127 -13.67 12.64 9.94
CA GLN A 127 -14.61 11.52 9.79
C GLN A 127 -14.15 10.27 10.52
N ASN A 128 -12.83 10.08 10.64
CA ASN A 128 -12.25 8.90 11.25
C ASN A 128 -11.06 9.27 12.15
N PRO A 129 -11.33 9.84 13.34
CA PRO A 129 -10.31 10.38 14.24
C PRO A 129 -9.51 9.31 15.00
N GLN A 130 -9.71 8.03 14.70
CA GLN A 130 -9.04 6.95 15.42
C GLN A 130 -7.55 6.94 15.12
N ILE A 131 -6.74 7.12 16.16
CA ILE A 131 -5.29 6.98 16.08
C ILE A 131 -4.93 5.49 16.08
N GLY A 132 -4.04 5.07 15.19
CA GLY A 132 -3.48 3.72 15.23
C GLY A 132 -3.16 3.11 13.88
N TRP A 133 -2.70 1.85 13.95
CA TRP A 133 -2.48 0.99 12.80
C TRP A 133 -3.79 0.61 12.11
N ARG A 134 -3.79 0.65 10.78
CA ARG A 134 -4.90 0.26 9.92
C ARG A 134 -4.41 -0.61 8.77
N SER A 135 -5.24 -1.56 8.38
CA SER A 135 -5.04 -2.43 7.24
C SER A 135 -6.25 -2.30 6.32
N GLU A 136 -6.05 -1.67 5.17
CA GLU A 136 -7.12 -1.40 4.20
C GLU A 136 -6.89 -2.25 2.94
N ARG A 137 -8.01 -2.62 2.29
CA ARG A 137 -7.99 -3.42 1.07
C ARG A 137 -8.78 -2.73 -0.02
N ILE A 138 -8.12 -2.39 -1.12
CA ILE A 138 -8.72 -1.74 -2.28
C ILE A 138 -8.81 -2.79 -3.39
N ARG A 139 -10.03 -3.13 -3.82
CA ARG A 139 -10.22 -3.95 -5.02
C ARG A 139 -9.95 -3.10 -6.25
N VAL A 140 -9.04 -3.56 -7.10
CA VAL A 140 -8.73 -2.91 -8.36
C VAL A 140 -9.77 -3.29 -9.41
N THR A 141 -10.35 -2.28 -10.05
CA THR A 141 -11.30 -2.41 -11.16
C THR A 141 -10.58 -2.28 -12.50
N GLY A 142 -11.20 -2.69 -13.61
CA GLY A 142 -10.57 -2.59 -14.92
C GLY A 142 -10.97 -3.77 -15.80
N THR A 143 -10.20 -4.03 -16.84
CA THR A 143 -10.46 -5.17 -17.74
C THR A 143 -9.16 -5.90 -18.03
N GLY A 144 -9.11 -7.19 -17.68
CA GLY A 144 -7.94 -8.04 -17.92
C GLY A 144 -6.68 -7.59 -17.17
N LYS A 145 -5.51 -7.81 -17.79
CA LYS A 145 -4.19 -7.44 -17.25
C LYS A 145 -3.69 -6.14 -17.86
N TYR A 146 -3.14 -5.25 -17.03
CA TYR A 146 -2.64 -3.95 -17.45
C TYR A 146 -1.53 -3.47 -16.50
N LEU A 147 -0.79 -2.44 -16.91
CA LEU A 147 0.14 -1.75 -16.01
C LEU A 147 -0.59 -0.62 -15.30
N GLY A 148 -0.25 -0.41 -14.03
CA GLY A 148 -0.77 0.67 -13.22
C GLY A 148 0.25 1.18 -12.21
N PHE A 149 -0.15 2.15 -11.41
CA PHE A 149 0.66 2.67 -10.30
C PHE A 149 -0.24 3.15 -9.16
N VAL A 150 0.35 3.36 -7.99
CA VAL A 150 -0.33 3.84 -6.78
C VAL A 150 0.20 5.23 -6.44
N SER A 151 -0.70 6.20 -6.24
CA SER A 151 -0.37 7.54 -5.76
C SER A 151 -0.97 7.76 -4.37
N ASN A 152 -0.12 8.18 -3.42
CA ASN A 152 -0.46 8.49 -2.04
C ASN A 152 -0.28 10.00 -1.80
N LYS A 153 -1.27 10.64 -1.16
CA LYS A 153 -1.31 12.07 -0.87
C LYS A 153 -1.84 12.33 0.53
#